data_AF-A0A920MVM1-F1
#
_entry.id   AF-A0A920MVM1-F1
#
_cell.length_a   1.000
_cell.length_b   1.000
_cell.length_c   1.000
_cell.angle_alpha   90.00
_cell.angle_beta   90.00
_cell.angle_gamma   90.00
#
_symmetry.space_group_name_H-M   'P 1'
#
loop_
_entity.id
_entity.type
_entity.pdbx_description
1 polymer ?
#
loop_
_entity_poly.entity_id
_entity_poly.type
_entity_poly.pdbx_seq_one_letter_code
_entity_poly.pdbx_strand_id
1 'polypeptide(L)'
;MNKMQNKIARFFLVGLVFSIILFKYMFHVSLPQYSGSKQLPGVDDSVEVFFDEYATPHVFATNEKDLFYVSGYLMARERLFQLSLSAASGGESCLYLLEMTGYQVIFI
;
A
#
# COMPACT_ATOMS: atom_id res chain seq x y z
N MET A 1 -10.29 -15.99 50.85
CA MET A 1 -10.80 -15.71 49.49
C MET A 1 -11.49 -16.97 48.97
N ASN A 2 -12.78 -16.91 48.68
CA ASN A 2 -13.61 -18.10 48.52
C ASN A 2 -13.27 -18.84 47.21
N LYS A 3 -13.30 -20.18 47.20
CA LYS A 3 -13.06 -21.02 46.00
C LYS A 3 -13.85 -20.54 44.77
N MET A 4 -15.03 -19.95 45.00
CA MET A 4 -15.91 -19.39 43.97
C MET A 4 -15.38 -18.08 43.35
N GLN A 5 -14.77 -17.19 44.14
CA GLN A 5 -14.19 -15.94 43.64
C GLN A 5 -12.96 -16.20 42.74
N ASN A 6 -12.18 -17.24 43.05
CA ASN A 6 -10.99 -17.60 42.27
C ASN A 6 -11.35 -18.19 40.89
N LYS A 7 -12.50 -18.86 40.76
CA LYS A 7 -12.99 -19.37 39.46
C LYS A 7 -13.45 -18.23 38.56
N ILE A 8 -14.15 -17.24 39.12
CA ILE A 8 -14.59 -16.04 38.40
C ILE A 8 -13.36 -15.25 37.93
N ALA A 9 -12.39 -15.02 38.81
CA ALA A 9 -11.16 -14.31 38.47
C ALA A 9 -10.37 -15.00 37.32
N ARG A 10 -10.32 -16.33 37.29
CA ARG A 10 -9.68 -17.09 36.19
C ARG A 10 -10.40 -16.92 34.86
N PHE A 11 -11.73 -16.86 34.85
CA PHE A 11 -12.50 -16.66 33.62
C PHE A 11 -12.24 -15.28 33.01
N PHE A 12 -12.22 -14.23 33.85
CA PHE A 12 -11.84 -12.88 33.41
C PHE A 12 -10.40 -12.83 32.90
N LEU A 13 -9.46 -13.55 33.54
CA LEU A 13 -8.07 -13.59 33.13
C LEU A 13 -7.90 -14.27 31.75
N VAL A 14 -8.62 -15.36 31.48
CA VAL A 14 -8.61 -16.01 30.16
C VAL A 14 -9.26 -15.12 29.09
N GLY A 15 -10.38 -14.46 29.42
CA GLY A 15 -11.03 -13.52 28.50
C GLY A 15 -10.12 -12.35 28.12
N LEU A 16 -9.37 -11.82 29.08
CA LEU A 16 -8.39 -10.75 28.83
C LEU A 16 -7.26 -11.22 27.90
N VAL A 17 -6.71 -12.42 28.14
CA VAL A 17 -5.66 -13.01 27.29
C VAL A 17 -6.17 -13.23 25.86
N PHE A 18 -7.39 -13.75 25.71
CA PHE A 18 -8.02 -13.96 24.41
C PHE A 18 -8.26 -12.65 23.65
N SER A 19 -8.70 -11.59 24.35
CA SER A 19 -8.87 -10.26 23.79
C SER A 19 -7.54 -9.68 23.27
N ILE A 20 -6.44 -9.85 24.00
CA ILE A 20 -5.10 -9.40 23.58
C ILE A 20 -4.62 -10.15 22.32
N ILE A 21 -4.89 -11.46 22.23
CA ILE A 21 -4.55 -12.28 21.06
C ILE A 21 -5.32 -11.82 19.82
N LEU A 22 -6.63 -11.61 19.95
CA LEU A 22 -7.47 -11.09 18.87
C LEU A 22 -7.04 -9.69 18.42
N PHE A 23 -6.69 -8.83 19.37
CA PHE A 23 -6.19 -7.50 19.08
C PHE A 23 -4.89 -7.57 18.27
N LYS A 24 -3.92 -8.40 18.68
CA LYS A 24 -2.73 -8.64 17.86
C LYS A 24 -3.10 -9.07 16.45
N TYR A 25 -3.99 -10.05 16.31
CA TYR A 25 -4.41 -10.59 15.02
C TYR A 25 -4.98 -9.52 14.09
N MET A 26 -5.83 -8.65 14.61
CA MET A 26 -6.46 -7.56 13.84
C MET A 26 -5.46 -6.49 13.39
N PHE A 27 -4.40 -6.25 14.16
CA PHE A 27 -3.35 -5.27 13.85
C PHE A 27 -2.15 -5.85 13.10
N HIS A 28 -2.27 -7.04 12.49
CA HIS A 28 -1.31 -7.53 11.49
C HIS A 28 -1.43 -6.76 10.17
N VAL A 29 -1.19 -5.45 10.20
CA VAL A 29 -0.97 -4.68 8.97
C VAL A 29 0.52 -4.73 8.68
N SER A 30 0.88 -5.38 7.57
CA SER A 30 2.27 -5.40 7.08
C SER A 30 2.69 -3.97 6.74
N LEU A 31 3.67 -3.44 7.47
CA LEU A 31 4.25 -2.14 7.15
C LEU A 31 4.85 -2.19 5.74
N PRO A 32 4.62 -1.19 4.88
CA PRO A 32 5.26 -1.12 3.57
C PRO A 32 6.79 -1.09 3.74
N GLN A 33 7.47 -1.92 2.96
CA GLN A 33 8.94 -1.96 2.96
C GLN A 33 9.45 -0.88 1.99
N TYR A 34 10.12 0.13 2.54
CA TYR A 34 10.71 1.23 1.76
C TYR A 34 12.17 0.99 1.34
N SER A 35 12.82 -0.02 1.92
CA SER A 35 14.21 -0.37 1.66
C SER A 35 14.33 -1.78 1.08
N GLY A 36 15.18 -1.94 0.07
CA GLY A 36 15.51 -3.23 -0.53
C GLY A 36 15.39 -3.22 -2.05
N SER A 37 15.74 -4.34 -2.68
CA SER A 37 15.58 -4.56 -4.11
C SER A 37 14.30 -5.34 -4.38
N LYS A 38 13.44 -4.84 -5.27
CA LYS A 38 12.24 -5.55 -5.70
C LYS A 38 12.25 -5.68 -7.22
N GLN A 39 12.09 -6.91 -7.71
CA GLN A 39 11.91 -7.15 -9.14
C GLN A 39 10.45 -6.87 -9.50
N LEU A 40 10.25 -5.99 -10.48
CA LEU A 40 8.94 -5.65 -11.03
C LEU A 40 8.85 -6.18 -12.45
N PRO A 41 7.83 -6.98 -12.79
CA PRO A 41 7.63 -7.45 -14.15
C PRO A 41 7.25 -6.25 -15.05
N GLY A 42 8.01 -6.02 -16.12
CA GLY A 42 7.75 -4.93 -17.08
C GLY A 42 8.69 -3.73 -16.97
N VAL A 43 9.67 -3.77 -16.06
CA VAL A 43 10.81 -2.85 -16.01
C VAL A 43 11.97 -3.51 -16.76
N ASP A 44 12.48 -2.84 -17.80
CA ASP A 44 13.53 -3.38 -18.66
C ASP A 44 14.93 -3.09 -18.09
N ASP A 45 15.15 -1.90 -17.53
CA ASP A 45 16.42 -1.43 -16.95
C ASP A 45 16.35 -1.20 -15.43
N SER A 46 17.51 -1.12 -14.76
CA SER A 46 17.55 -0.81 -13.32
C SER A 46 16.97 0.58 -13.02
N VAL A 47 16.07 0.66 -12.03
CA VAL A 47 15.47 1.92 -11.55
C VAL A 47 15.78 2.09 -10.07
N GLU A 48 16.29 3.26 -9.70
CA GLU A 48 16.60 3.63 -8.33
C GLU A 48 15.50 4.51 -7.75
N VAL A 49 15.08 4.21 -6.52
CA VAL A 49 14.01 4.96 -5.83
C VAL A 49 14.51 5.36 -4.44
N PHE A 50 14.46 6.66 -4.15
CA PHE A 50 14.83 7.22 -2.86
C PHE A 50 13.62 7.89 -2.22
N PHE A 51 13.45 7.72 -0.91
CA PHE A 51 12.40 8.41 -0.14
C PHE A 51 13.04 9.49 0.72
N ASP A 52 12.51 10.70 0.66
CA ASP A 52 12.93 11.80 1.54
C ASP A 52 12.36 11.64 2.97
N GLU A 53 12.67 12.60 3.84
CA GLU A 53 12.17 12.65 5.23
C GLU A 53 10.62 12.71 5.31
N TYR A 54 9.97 13.20 4.26
CA TYR A 54 8.51 13.30 4.14
C TYR A 54 7.88 12.10 3.38
N ALA A 55 8.65 11.04 3.12
CA ALA A 55 8.26 9.87 2.34
C ALA A 55 7.85 10.18 0.88
N THR A 56 8.36 11.28 0.31
CA THR A 56 8.24 11.60 -1.12
C THR A 56 9.19 10.72 -1.93
N PRO A 57 8.71 9.96 -2.93
CA PRO A 57 9.56 9.16 -3.80
C PRO A 57 10.25 10.02 -4.87
N HIS A 58 11.56 9.86 -4.99
CA HIS A 58 12.39 10.32 -6.10
C HIS A 58 12.81 9.11 -6.92
N VAL A 59 12.39 9.06 -8.18
CA VAL A 59 12.64 7.94 -9.10
C VAL A 59 13.68 8.36 -10.13
N PHE A 60 14.76 7.59 -10.25
CA PHE A 60 15.80 7.76 -11.25
C PHE A 60 15.86 6.52 -12.15
N ALA A 61 15.65 6.72 -13.44
CA ALA A 61 15.69 5.67 -14.44
C ALA A 61 16.44 6.16 -15.69
N THR A 62 17.07 5.23 -16.40
CA THR A 62 17.76 5.52 -17.67
C THR A 62 16.76 5.71 -18.82
N ASN A 63 15.60 5.05 -18.74
CA ASN A 63 14.57 5.06 -19.77
C ASN A 63 13.30 5.74 -19.25
N GLU A 64 12.66 6.56 -20.09
CA GLU A 64 11.39 7.21 -19.79
C GLU A 64 10.27 6.20 -19.51
N LYS A 65 10.23 5.09 -20.27
CA LYS A 65 9.21 4.04 -20.09
C LYS A 65 9.23 3.49 -18.66
N ASP A 66 10.41 3.14 -18.17
CA ASP A 66 10.60 2.58 -16.84
C ASP A 66 10.38 3.63 -15.74
N LEU A 67 10.76 4.89 -16.00
CA LEU A 67 10.49 6.03 -15.11
C LEU A 67 8.98 6.17 -14.84
N PHE A 68 8.18 6.20 -15.90
CA PHE A 68 6.72 6.33 -15.79
C PHE A 68 6.09 5.08 -15.17
N TYR A 69 6.56 3.89 -15.54
CA TYR A 69 6.07 2.63 -14.99
C TYR A 69 6.28 2.55 -13.48
N VAL A 70 7.50 2.80 -13.00
CA VAL A 70 7.82 2.75 -11.57
C VAL A 70 7.13 3.87 -10.80
N SER A 71 7.02 5.06 -11.37
CA SER A 71 6.27 6.16 -10.75
C SER A 71 4.79 5.81 -10.57
N GLY A 72 4.17 5.23 -11.60
CA GLY A 72 2.79 4.71 -11.53
C GLY A 72 2.62 3.61 -10.49
N TYR A 73 3.58 2.67 -10.42
CA TYR A 73 3.60 1.62 -9.40
C TYR A 73 3.65 2.20 -7.97
N LEU A 74 4.51 3.20 -7.72
CA LEU A 74 4.63 3.85 -6.42
C LEU A 74 3.34 4.60 -6.03
N MET A 75 2.73 5.33 -6.98
CA MET A 75 1.44 5.97 -6.75
C MET A 75 0.35 4.95 -6.42
N ALA A 76 0.28 3.84 -7.15
CA ALA A 76 -0.68 2.78 -6.88
C ALA A 76 -0.44 2.13 -5.52
N ARG A 77 0.81 1.92 -5.11
CA ARG A 77 1.15 1.31 -3.81
C ARG A 77 0.62 2.12 -2.63
N GLU A 78 0.82 3.44 -2.65
CA GLU A 78 0.48 4.31 -1.52
C GLU A 78 -0.97 4.81 -1.59
N ARG A 79 -1.51 5.02 -2.80
CA ARG A 79 -2.80 5.69 -3.02
C ARG A 79 -3.85 4.80 -3.70
N LEU A 80 -3.71 3.48 -3.66
CA LEU A 80 -4.63 2.55 -4.35
C LEU A 80 -6.10 2.86 -4.09
N PHE A 81 -6.46 3.09 -2.82
CA PHE A 81 -7.83 3.40 -2.44
C PHE A 81 -8.33 4.73 -3.01
N GLN A 82 -7.47 5.75 -3.03
CA GLN A 82 -7.83 7.04 -3.61
C GLN A 82 -7.99 6.93 -5.13
N LEU A 83 -7.07 6.22 -5.80
CA LEU A 83 -7.15 5.98 -7.23
C LEU A 83 -8.39 5.16 -7.61
N SER A 84 -8.73 4.13 -6.84
CA SER A 84 -9.93 3.32 -7.09
C SER A 84 -11.21 4.11 -6.85
N LEU A 85 -11.25 4.92 -5.80
CA LEU A 85 -12.39 5.81 -5.53
C LEU A 85 -12.53 6.88 -6.61
N SER A 86 -11.44 7.53 -7.02
CA SER A 86 -11.41 8.51 -8.10
C SER A 86 -11.89 7.90 -9.41
N ALA A 87 -11.40 6.70 -9.77
CA ALA A 87 -11.84 5.97 -10.96
C ALA A 87 -13.32 5.59 -10.90
N ALA A 88 -13.82 5.15 -9.73
CA ALA A 88 -15.22 4.79 -9.55
C ALA A 88 -16.17 6.00 -9.59
N SER A 89 -15.73 7.15 -9.07
CA SER A 89 -16.52 8.39 -9.04
C SER A 89 -16.53 9.14 -10.38
N GLY A 90 -15.49 8.95 -11.19
CA GLY A 90 -15.21 9.74 -12.39
C GLY A 90 -15.28 8.93 -13.67
N GLY A 91 -16.38 8.20 -13.88
CA GLY A 91 -16.61 7.33 -15.05
C GLY A 91 -16.38 7.97 -16.42
N GLU A 92 -16.22 9.30 -16.49
CA GLU A 92 -15.82 10.02 -17.72
C GLU A 92 -14.67 11.02 -17.48
N SER A 93 -14.50 11.56 -16.27
CA SER A 93 -13.49 12.60 -15.96
C SER A 93 -12.05 12.10 -16.00
N CYS A 94 -11.83 10.80 -15.77
CA CYS A 94 -10.50 10.19 -15.83
C CYS A 94 -10.02 9.98 -17.29
N LEU A 95 -10.95 9.85 -18.25
CA LEU A 95 -10.62 9.84 -19.68
C LEU A 95 -10.06 11.20 -20.13
N TYR A 96 -10.58 12.31 -19.60
CA TYR A 96 -10.08 13.65 -19.93
C TYR A 96 -8.66 13.93 -19.41
N LEU A 97 -8.23 13.32 -18.30
CA LEU A 97 -6.84 13.45 -17.83
C LEU A 97 -5.86 12.57 -18.62
N LEU A 98 -6.33 11.44 -19.18
CA LEU A 98 -5.56 10.65 -20.13
C LEU A 98 -5.44 11.32 -21.51
N GLU A 99 -6.41 12.17 -21.87
CA GLU A 99 -6.41 12.93 -23.13
C GLU A 99 -5.59 14.24 -23.05
N MET A 100 -5.37 14.78 -21.84
CA MET A 100 -4.56 15.99 -21.60
C MET A 100 -3.05 15.72 -21.47
N THR A 101 -2.65 14.46 -21.20
CA THR A 101 -1.27 14.01 -21.39
C THR A 101 -1.18 13.46 -22.81
N GLY A 102 -0.70 14.24 -23.77
CA GLY A 102 -0.60 13.86 -25.19
C GLY A 102 0.34 12.69 -25.52
N TYR A 103 0.21 11.56 -24.82
CA TYR A 103 0.86 10.30 -25.09
C TYR A 103 -0.21 9.36 -25.67
N GLN A 104 -0.08 9.07 -26.96
CA GLN A 104 -0.81 8.00 -27.62
C GLN A 104 -0.58 6.68 -26.88
N VAL A 105 -1.54 6.25 -26.07
CA VAL A 105 -1.64 4.84 -25.68
C VAL A 105 -2.26 4.11 -26.85
N ILE A 106 -1.40 3.62 -27.75
CA ILE A 106 -1.74 2.62 -28.75
C ILE A 106 -2.15 1.35 -28.00
N PHE A 107 -3.43 0.99 -28.09
CA PHE A 107 -3.86 -0.37 -27.76
C PHE A 107 -3.33 -1.31 -28.84
N ILE A 108 -2.54 -2.31 -28.41
CA ILE A 108 -2.47 -3.61 -29.07
C ILE A 108 -3.31 -4.56 -28.22
#